data_AF-A0A5R9NQ35-F1
#
_entry.id   AF-A0A5R9NQ35-F1
#
_cell.length_a   1.000
_cell.length_b   1.000
_cell.length_c   1.000
_cell.angle_alpha   90.00
_cell.angle_beta   90.00
_cell.angle_gamma   90.00
#
_symmetry.space_group_name_H-M   'P 1'
#
loop_
_entity.id
_entity.type
_entity.pdbx_description
1 polymer ?
#
loop_
_entity_poly.entity_id
_entity_poly.type
_entity_poly.pdbx_seq_one_letter_code
_entity_poly.pdbx_strand_id
1 'polypeptide(L)'
;MAKYSFDQPTFRIRLWVDERPNLPSFPHVQVGGVTSFAGGKGNPRHSSATIEYFRPRGGMYEYGLLGADFCVDDSDVVQVRIPASARGPSATWDASLNKFEGDIVCAFSQEYTAAIVDGIRRCDSELPCGGLLTVTAMVHSKVGSSATVFQSLAKGVVRLFSYDGTIGSVEEAKTLMD
;
A
#
# COMPACT_ATOMS: atom_id res chain seq x y z
N MET A 1 -15.30 -4.42 10.36
CA MET A 1 -14.18 -3.79 9.65
C MET A 1 -13.20 -3.21 10.68
N ALA A 2 -11.89 -3.26 10.39
CA ALA A 2 -10.87 -2.96 11.39
C ALA A 2 -9.89 -1.90 10.89
N LYS A 3 -9.74 -0.85 11.69
CA LYS A 3 -8.70 0.16 11.56
C LYS A 3 -7.75 0.04 12.74
N TYR A 4 -6.49 -0.18 12.45
CA TYR A 4 -5.42 -0.27 13.44
C TYR A 4 -4.56 0.98 13.36
N SER A 5 -4.16 1.54 14.50
CA SER A 5 -3.31 2.74 14.55
C SER A 5 -2.34 2.61 15.70
N PHE A 6 -1.05 2.64 15.38
CA PHE A 6 0.03 2.62 16.37
C PHE A 6 0.85 3.88 16.20
N ASP A 7 0.96 4.65 17.28
CA ASP A 7 1.67 5.92 17.31
C ASP A 7 2.81 5.85 18.33
N GLN A 8 4.02 5.51 17.86
CA GLN A 8 5.25 5.57 18.65
C GLN A 8 6.16 6.69 18.13
N PRO A 9 6.99 7.30 19.00
CA PRO A 9 7.88 8.39 18.60
C PRO A 9 8.79 8.07 17.42
N THR A 10 9.19 6.81 17.28
CA THR A 10 10.13 6.35 16.24
C THR A 10 9.46 5.66 15.07
N PHE A 11 8.15 5.39 15.15
CA PHE A 11 7.42 4.69 14.10
C PHE A 11 5.91 4.84 14.30
N ARG A 12 5.23 5.28 13.24
CA ARG A 12 3.77 5.42 13.23
C ARG A 12 3.23 4.66 12.04
N ILE A 13 2.17 3.90 12.25
CA ILE A 13 1.52 3.12 11.20
C ILE A 13 0.01 3.11 11.40
N ARG A 14 -0.72 3.18 10.30
CA ARG A 14 -2.15 2.95 10.25
C ARG A 14 -2.45 1.89 9.20
N LEU A 15 -3.36 0.99 9.55
CA LEU A 15 -3.79 -0.07 8.66
C LEU A 15 -5.32 -0.02 8.56
N TRP A 16 -5.83 -0.16 7.35
CA TRP A 16 -7.25 -0.34 7.06
C TRP A 16 -7.44 -1.70 6.40
N VAL A 17 -8.31 -2.51 6.98
CA VAL A 17 -8.60 -3.88 6.54
C VAL A 17 -10.09 -4.00 6.27
N ASP A 18 -10.43 -4.41 5.05
CA ASP A 18 -11.77 -4.31 4.46
C ASP A 18 -12.34 -2.88 4.45
N GLU A 19 -11.51 -1.86 4.64
CA GLU A 19 -11.87 -0.45 4.61
C GLU A 19 -10.81 0.34 3.82
N ARG A 20 -11.14 1.60 3.51
CA ARG A 20 -10.22 2.53 2.86
C ARG A 20 -10.11 3.84 3.64
N PRO A 21 -8.93 4.49 3.64
CA PRO A 21 -8.84 5.87 4.08
C PRO A 21 -9.73 6.78 3.21
N ASN A 22 -10.31 7.80 3.81
CA ASN A 22 -11.00 8.86 3.07
C ASN A 22 -9.95 9.78 2.41
N LEU A 23 -9.50 9.39 1.23
CA LEU A 23 -8.56 10.14 0.41
C LEU A 23 -9.30 11.09 -0.54
N PRO A 24 -8.70 12.24 -0.89
CA PRO A 24 -9.20 13.06 -1.99
C PRO A 24 -9.32 12.22 -3.27
N SER A 25 -10.31 12.55 -4.11
CA SER A 25 -10.44 11.91 -5.42
C SER A 25 -9.18 12.12 -6.25
N PHE A 26 -8.72 11.09 -6.95
CA PHE A 26 -7.58 11.17 -7.86
C PHE A 26 -8.06 11.65 -9.24
N PRO A 27 -7.87 12.93 -9.60
CA PRO A 27 -8.23 13.37 -10.94
C PRO A 27 -7.31 12.66 -11.95
N HIS A 28 -7.88 12.15 -13.04
CA HIS A 28 -7.14 11.62 -14.20
C HIS A 28 -6.35 10.32 -13.96
N VAL A 29 -7.02 9.28 -13.45
CA VAL A 29 -6.46 7.93 -13.42
C VAL A 29 -6.50 7.32 -14.83
N GLN A 30 -5.34 7.05 -15.41
CA GLN A 30 -5.19 6.22 -16.60
C GLN A 30 -4.95 4.77 -16.17
N VAL A 31 -5.39 3.83 -17.00
CA VAL A 31 -5.02 2.42 -16.83
C VAL A 31 -3.51 2.33 -17.01
N GLY A 32 -2.81 2.01 -15.92
CA GLY A 32 -1.37 1.77 -15.97
C GLY A 32 -1.06 0.32 -16.38
N GLY A 33 0.16 -0.12 -16.09
CA GLY A 33 0.61 -1.47 -16.43
C GLY A 33 -0.14 -2.57 -15.69
N VAL A 34 -0.25 -3.73 -16.35
CA VAL A 34 -0.69 -4.99 -15.72
C VAL A 34 0.51 -5.92 -15.67
N THR A 35 0.78 -6.49 -14.50
CA THR A 35 1.83 -7.50 -14.31
C THR A 35 1.21 -8.74 -13.69
N SER A 36 1.58 -9.93 -14.18
CA SER A 36 1.05 -11.19 -13.66
C SER A 36 2.08 -11.92 -12.80
N PHE A 37 1.59 -12.56 -11.75
CA PHE A 37 2.33 -13.44 -10.84
C PHE A 37 1.62 -14.78 -10.76
N ALA A 38 2.32 -15.84 -10.36
CA ALA A 38 1.66 -17.09 -10.01
C ALA A 38 0.77 -16.86 -8.77
N GLY A 39 -0.45 -17.40 -8.79
CA GLY A 39 -1.30 -17.41 -7.61
C GLY A 39 -0.81 -18.39 -6.56
N GLY A 40 -0.96 -18.02 -5.29
CA GLY A 40 -0.75 -18.93 -4.17
C GLY A 40 -1.93 -19.89 -3.99
N LYS A 41 -1.90 -20.64 -2.87
CA LYS A 41 -2.94 -21.64 -2.56
C LYS A 41 -4.01 -21.15 -1.59
N GLY A 42 -3.80 -20.01 -0.95
CA GLY A 42 -4.69 -19.47 0.08
C GLY A 42 -5.73 -18.52 -0.50
N ASN A 43 -6.98 -18.66 -0.11
CA ASN A 43 -7.98 -17.63 -0.41
C ASN A 43 -7.69 -16.37 0.42
N PRO A 44 -7.86 -15.17 -0.14
CA PRO A 44 -7.73 -13.94 0.64
C PRO A 44 -8.79 -13.92 1.74
N ARG A 45 -8.38 -13.50 2.93
CA ARG A 45 -9.24 -13.18 4.08
C ARG A 45 -9.91 -11.83 3.95
N HIS A 46 -9.26 -10.91 3.23
CA HIS A 46 -9.69 -9.53 3.10
C HIS A 46 -9.82 -9.15 1.63
N SER A 47 -10.77 -8.28 1.34
CA SER A 47 -11.08 -7.76 0.00
C SER A 47 -10.34 -6.46 -0.30
N SER A 48 -9.93 -5.73 0.74
CA SER A 48 -9.13 -4.52 0.63
C SER A 48 -8.16 -4.38 1.80
N ALA A 49 -6.99 -3.84 1.51
CA ALA A 49 -5.93 -3.60 2.48
C ALA A 49 -5.21 -2.29 2.16
N THR A 50 -5.03 -1.44 3.16
CA THR A 50 -4.25 -0.20 3.04
C THR A 50 -3.32 -0.04 4.22
N ILE A 51 -2.09 0.39 3.95
CA ILE A 51 -1.08 0.72 4.96
C ILE A 51 -0.59 2.14 4.72
N GLU A 52 -0.60 2.96 5.76
CA GLU A 52 0.13 4.22 5.83
C GLU A 52 1.20 4.09 6.90
N TYR A 53 2.44 4.45 6.61
CA TYR A 53 3.48 4.51 7.63
C TYR A 53 4.27 5.81 7.58
N PHE A 54 4.82 6.18 8.73
CA PHE A 54 5.74 7.28 8.91
C PHE A 54 6.84 6.86 9.88
N ARG A 55 8.09 7.14 9.54
CA ARG A 55 9.25 6.84 10.39
C ARG A 55 10.24 8.00 10.39
N PRO A 56 10.45 8.72 11.50
CA PRO A 56 11.54 9.67 11.59
C PRO A 56 12.89 8.94 11.61
N ARG A 57 13.90 9.52 10.95
CA ARG A 57 15.24 8.98 10.76
C ARG A 57 16.27 10.10 10.93
N GLY A 58 16.55 10.47 12.18
CA GLY A 58 17.45 11.60 12.46
C GLY A 58 16.92 12.89 11.82
N GLY A 59 17.72 13.51 10.93
CA GLY A 59 17.34 14.73 10.20
C GLY A 59 16.44 14.52 8.97
N MET A 60 16.01 13.28 8.71
CA MET A 60 15.14 12.90 7.60
C MET A 60 13.98 12.05 8.10
N TYR A 61 13.07 11.66 7.21
CA TYR A 61 11.96 10.76 7.52
C TYR A 61 11.64 9.86 6.34
N GLU A 62 10.96 8.76 6.61
CA GLU A 62 10.34 7.90 5.62
C GLU A 62 8.82 8.04 5.70
N TYR A 63 8.14 8.08 4.55
CA TYR A 63 6.69 8.17 4.49
C TYR A 63 6.13 7.52 3.23
N GLY A 64 4.98 6.86 3.38
CA GLY A 64 4.14 6.46 2.26
C GLY A 64 2.83 5.83 2.71
N LEU A 65 1.87 5.82 1.79
CA LEU A 65 0.62 5.07 1.88
C LEU A 65 0.43 4.28 0.60
N LEU A 66 0.10 3.00 0.74
CA LEU A 66 -0.32 2.15 -0.36
C LEU A 66 -1.57 1.37 0.04
N GLY A 67 -2.56 1.33 -0.84
CA GLY A 67 -3.75 0.51 -0.68
C GLY A 67 -4.12 -0.21 -1.96
N ALA A 68 -4.70 -1.40 -1.79
CA ALA A 68 -5.17 -2.22 -2.89
C ALA A 68 -6.48 -2.93 -2.54
N ASP A 69 -7.21 -3.30 -3.58
CA ASP A 69 -8.30 -4.26 -3.53
C ASP A 69 -7.87 -5.58 -4.16
N PHE A 70 -8.49 -6.67 -3.72
CA PHE A 70 -8.32 -7.99 -4.29
C PHE A 70 -9.68 -8.58 -4.67
N CYS A 71 -9.81 -9.02 -5.92
CA CYS A 71 -10.97 -9.75 -6.42
C CYS A 71 -10.52 -11.14 -6.86
N VAL A 72 -11.04 -12.19 -6.21
CA VAL A 72 -10.77 -13.57 -6.60
C VAL A 72 -11.42 -13.86 -7.95
N ASP A 73 -10.75 -14.65 -8.77
CA ASP A 73 -11.31 -15.26 -9.98
C ASP A 73 -10.85 -16.72 -10.12
N ASP A 74 -11.27 -17.38 -11.20
CA ASP A 74 -10.94 -18.79 -11.47
C ASP A 74 -9.55 -18.98 -12.12
N SER A 75 -8.72 -17.93 -12.20
CA SER A 75 -7.37 -18.05 -12.77
C SER A 75 -6.39 -18.67 -11.78
N ASP A 76 -5.22 -19.07 -12.29
CA ASP A 76 -4.07 -19.51 -11.51
C ASP A 76 -3.03 -18.41 -11.32
N VAL A 77 -3.37 -17.17 -11.70
CA VAL A 77 -2.46 -16.03 -11.69
C VAL A 77 -3.05 -14.86 -10.89
N VAL A 78 -2.18 -14.11 -10.22
CA VAL A 78 -2.56 -12.81 -9.68
C VAL A 78 -2.17 -11.74 -10.68
N GLN A 79 -3.17 -11.11 -11.28
CA GLN A 79 -2.97 -9.91 -12.10
C GLN A 79 -2.89 -8.69 -11.18
N VAL A 80 -1.79 -7.94 -11.27
CA VAL A 80 -1.59 -6.70 -10.55
C VAL A 80 -1.78 -5.54 -11.49
N ARG A 81 -2.78 -4.70 -11.19
CA ARG A 81 -3.06 -3.45 -11.91
C ARG A 81 -2.63 -2.26 -11.04
N ILE A 82 -1.65 -1.51 -11.53
CA ILE A 82 -1.20 -0.28 -10.89
C ILE A 82 -1.62 0.87 -11.81
N PRO A 83 -2.60 1.70 -11.42
CA PRO A 83 -2.98 2.84 -12.24
C PRO A 83 -1.85 3.85 -12.37
N ALA A 84 -1.91 4.68 -13.40
CA ALA A 84 -1.00 5.82 -13.57
C ALA A 84 -1.83 7.11 -13.49
N SER A 85 -1.39 8.09 -12.71
CA SER A 85 -2.02 9.40 -12.74
C SER A 85 -1.49 10.19 -13.93
N ALA A 86 -2.38 10.79 -14.71
CA ALA A 86 -1.98 11.84 -15.64
C ALA A 86 -1.43 13.03 -14.84
N ARG A 87 -0.55 13.83 -15.45
CA ARG A 87 -0.05 15.06 -14.82
C ARG A 87 -1.25 15.95 -14.47
N GLY A 88 -1.52 16.12 -13.18
CA GLY A 88 -2.61 16.92 -12.65
C GLY A 88 -2.23 17.48 -11.28
N PRO A 89 -2.98 18.47 -10.76
CA PRO A 89 -2.69 19.04 -9.45
C PRO A 89 -2.78 17.94 -8.39
N SER A 90 -1.72 17.80 -7.60
CA SER A 90 -1.70 16.88 -6.46
C SER A 90 -2.71 17.36 -5.42
N ALA A 91 -3.62 16.48 -4.99
CA ALA A 91 -4.44 16.75 -3.82
C ALA A 91 -3.61 16.53 -2.54
N THR A 92 -3.75 17.45 -1.57
CA THR A 92 -3.20 17.29 -0.22
C THR A 92 -4.18 16.50 0.64
N TRP A 93 -3.67 15.80 1.66
CA TRP A 93 -4.49 15.02 2.59
C TRP A 93 -4.14 15.33 4.04
N ASP A 94 -5.00 16.11 4.69
CA ASP A 94 -4.78 16.67 6.03
C ASP A 94 -4.73 15.60 7.13
N ALA A 95 -5.39 14.45 6.90
CA ALA A 95 -5.39 13.35 7.84
C ALA A 95 -4.09 12.51 7.81
N SER A 96 -3.12 12.83 6.95
CA SER A 96 -1.83 12.14 6.85
C SER A 96 -1.12 12.00 8.22
N LEU A 97 -0.38 10.90 8.39
CA LEU A 97 0.61 10.74 9.47
C LEU A 97 1.78 11.72 9.32
N ASN A 98 2.12 12.10 8.09
CA ASN A 98 3.08 13.16 7.87
C ASN A 98 2.45 14.51 8.21
N LYS A 99 3.07 15.23 9.16
CA LYS A 99 2.62 16.56 9.61
C LYS A 99 3.48 17.69 9.03
N PHE A 100 4.42 17.40 8.14
CA PHE A 100 5.17 18.41 7.41
C PHE A 100 4.26 18.99 6.31
N GLU A 101 3.93 20.27 6.44
CA GLU A 101 3.02 20.98 5.53
C GLU A 101 3.57 21.03 4.09
N GLY A 102 2.69 20.84 3.10
CA GLY A 102 3.00 21.09 1.69
C GLY A 102 3.74 19.97 0.92
N ASP A 103 4.11 18.89 1.59
CA ASP A 103 4.90 17.82 0.96
C ASP A 103 4.10 16.59 0.54
N ILE A 104 2.82 16.48 0.92
CA ILE A 104 1.99 15.30 0.63
C ILE A 104 1.32 15.38 -0.74
N VAL A 105 1.46 14.30 -1.50
CA VAL A 105 0.89 14.11 -2.82
C VAL A 105 0.01 12.86 -2.82
N CYS A 106 -1.29 13.05 -3.05
CA CYS A 106 -2.23 11.96 -3.31
C CYS A 106 -2.34 11.75 -4.83
N ALA A 107 -1.47 10.92 -5.38
CA ALA A 107 -1.48 10.53 -6.79
C ALA A 107 -0.72 9.22 -6.99
N PHE A 108 -1.04 8.50 -8.07
CA PHE A 108 -0.22 7.37 -8.51
C PHE A 108 1.04 7.90 -9.20
N SER A 109 2.21 7.48 -8.72
CA SER A 109 3.50 7.84 -9.31
C SER A 109 4.12 6.65 -10.04
N GLN A 110 4.42 6.83 -11.33
CA GLN A 110 5.13 5.82 -12.13
C GLN A 110 6.52 5.51 -11.57
N GLU A 111 7.12 6.44 -10.82
CA GLU A 111 8.42 6.26 -10.15
C GLU A 111 8.42 5.05 -9.21
N TYR A 112 7.30 4.77 -8.55
CA TYR A 112 7.20 3.71 -7.55
C TYR A 112 6.62 2.41 -8.07
N THR A 113 6.10 2.38 -9.31
CA THR A 113 5.48 1.20 -9.91
C THR A 113 6.40 -0.02 -9.90
N ALA A 114 7.66 0.15 -10.32
CA ALA A 114 8.63 -0.95 -10.32
C ALA A 114 8.89 -1.49 -8.90
N ALA A 115 8.98 -0.60 -7.91
CA ALA A 115 9.21 -0.98 -6.53
C ALA A 115 8.03 -1.74 -5.91
N ILE A 116 6.80 -1.36 -6.26
CA ILE A 116 5.57 -2.06 -5.85
C ILE A 116 5.54 -3.46 -6.44
N VAL A 117 5.79 -3.58 -7.75
CA VAL A 117 5.89 -4.87 -8.45
C VAL A 117 6.97 -5.76 -7.81
N ASP A 118 8.14 -5.19 -7.50
CA ASP A 118 9.24 -5.90 -6.86
C ASP A 118 8.90 -6.31 -5.41
N GLY A 119 8.11 -5.53 -4.69
CA GLY A 119 7.61 -5.87 -3.36
C GLY A 119 6.66 -7.05 -3.41
N ILE A 120 5.71 -7.02 -4.34
CA ILE A 120 4.76 -8.12 -4.59
C ILE A 120 5.51 -9.39 -5.00
N ARG A 121 6.50 -9.28 -5.90
CA ARG A 121 7.33 -10.42 -6.33
C ARG A 121 8.03 -11.12 -5.17
N ARG A 122 8.43 -10.37 -4.14
CA ARG A 122 9.10 -10.94 -2.96
C ARG A 122 8.15 -11.67 -2.02
N CYS A 123 6.84 -11.54 -2.22
CA CYS A 123 5.79 -12.23 -1.50
C CYS A 123 5.18 -13.38 -2.33
N ASP A 124 5.89 -13.93 -3.32
CA ASP A 124 5.35 -14.94 -4.25
C ASP A 124 4.71 -16.15 -3.54
N SER A 125 5.28 -16.60 -2.42
CA SER A 125 4.69 -17.69 -1.60
C SER A 125 3.53 -17.26 -0.70
N GLU A 126 3.32 -15.96 -0.52
CA GLU A 126 2.31 -15.34 0.36
C GLU A 126 1.15 -14.73 -0.43
N LEU A 127 1.24 -14.70 -1.75
CA LEU A 127 0.17 -14.24 -2.62
C LEU A 127 -1.11 -15.07 -2.39
N PRO A 128 -2.29 -14.42 -2.43
CA PRO A 128 -3.55 -15.15 -2.49
C PRO A 128 -3.66 -16.02 -3.75
N CYS A 129 -4.72 -16.82 -3.82
CA CYS A 129 -5.14 -17.52 -5.04
C CYS A 129 -5.29 -16.58 -6.24
N GLY A 130 -5.54 -17.13 -7.44
CA GLY A 130 -5.71 -16.31 -8.63
C GLY A 130 -6.80 -15.24 -8.49
N GLY A 131 -6.59 -14.13 -9.20
CA GLY A 131 -7.44 -12.95 -9.09
C GLY A 131 -6.80 -11.68 -9.61
N LEU A 132 -7.49 -10.58 -9.36
CA LEU A 132 -7.06 -9.23 -9.71
C LEU A 132 -6.76 -8.42 -8.43
N LEU A 133 -5.49 -8.03 -8.25
CA LEU A 133 -5.06 -7.04 -7.28
C LEU A 133 -4.99 -5.67 -7.95
N THR A 134 -5.82 -4.73 -7.52
CA THR A 134 -5.83 -3.36 -8.06
C THR A 134 -5.34 -2.39 -7.00
N VAL A 135 -4.26 -1.65 -7.28
CA VAL A 135 -3.82 -0.57 -6.39
C VAL A 135 -4.84 0.57 -6.47
N THR A 136 -5.41 0.94 -5.32
CA THR A 136 -6.50 1.92 -5.21
C THR A 136 -6.12 3.18 -4.47
N ALA A 137 -5.01 3.16 -3.73
CA ALA A 137 -4.52 4.31 -3.00
C ALA A 137 -3.00 4.41 -3.08
N MET A 138 -2.51 5.61 -3.33
CA MET A 138 -1.10 5.96 -3.21
C MET A 138 -1.00 7.38 -2.64
N VAL A 139 -0.30 7.51 -1.52
CA VAL A 139 0.11 8.81 -1.00
C VAL A 139 1.60 8.77 -0.78
N HIS A 140 2.29 9.77 -1.30
CA HIS A 140 3.72 9.93 -1.14
C HIS A 140 4.04 11.36 -0.73
N SER A 141 5.28 11.61 -0.35
CA SER A 141 5.79 12.94 -0.10
C SER A 141 6.99 13.25 -0.97
N LYS A 142 7.17 14.53 -1.31
CA LYS A 142 8.34 14.99 -2.09
C LYS A 142 9.66 14.62 -1.43
N VAL A 143 9.69 14.71 -0.09
CA VAL A 143 10.79 14.28 0.75
C VAL A 143 10.32 13.06 1.55
N GLY A 144 11.15 12.02 1.63
CA GLY A 144 10.92 10.85 2.50
C GLY A 144 10.15 9.68 1.89
N SER A 145 9.53 9.84 0.72
CA SER A 145 9.10 8.68 -0.06
C SER A 145 10.23 8.14 -0.93
N SER A 146 10.29 6.81 -1.10
CA SER A 146 11.31 6.15 -1.91
C SER A 146 10.81 4.81 -2.44
N ALA A 147 11.54 4.22 -3.39
CA ALA A 147 11.28 2.86 -3.87
C ALA A 147 11.24 1.84 -2.72
N THR A 148 12.17 1.92 -1.76
CA THR A 148 12.22 0.98 -0.62
C THR A 148 10.98 1.09 0.29
N VAL A 149 10.48 2.31 0.51
CA VAL A 149 9.21 2.55 1.23
C VAL A 149 8.07 1.81 0.53
N PHE A 150 7.90 2.02 -0.77
CA PHE A 150 6.80 1.43 -1.54
C PHE A 150 6.93 -0.08 -1.75
N GLN A 151 8.16 -0.59 -1.81
CA GLN A 151 8.41 -2.02 -1.81
C GLN A 151 7.94 -2.68 -0.50
N SER A 152 8.27 -2.06 0.64
CA SER A 152 7.89 -2.57 1.98
C SER A 152 6.37 -2.48 2.20
N LEU A 153 5.76 -1.37 1.78
CA LEU A 153 4.31 -1.20 1.79
C LEU A 153 3.61 -2.26 0.93
N ALA A 154 4.12 -2.57 -0.27
CA ALA A 154 3.52 -3.57 -1.15
C ALA A 154 3.54 -4.98 -0.54
N LYS A 155 4.65 -5.36 0.10
CA LYS A 155 4.71 -6.62 0.88
C LYS A 155 3.65 -6.65 1.98
N GLY A 156 3.55 -5.57 2.76
CA GLY A 156 2.58 -5.46 3.84
C GLY A 156 1.15 -5.58 3.35
N VAL A 157 0.81 -4.90 2.25
CA VAL A 157 -0.52 -4.98 1.63
C VAL A 157 -0.83 -6.40 1.15
N VAL A 158 0.12 -7.09 0.51
CA VAL A 158 -0.07 -8.50 0.10
C VAL A 158 -0.32 -9.42 1.29
N ARG A 159 0.54 -9.33 2.33
CA ARG A 159 0.40 -10.16 3.53
C ARG A 159 -0.90 -9.89 4.28
N LEU A 160 -1.36 -8.64 4.30
CA LEU A 160 -2.65 -8.29 4.88
C LEU A 160 -3.81 -9.02 4.22
N PHE A 161 -3.78 -9.31 2.91
CA PHE A 161 -4.88 -10.06 2.29
C PHE A 161 -5.05 -11.47 2.84
N SER A 162 -3.97 -12.10 3.31
CA SER A 162 -3.98 -13.48 3.83
C SER A 162 -3.94 -13.57 5.35
N TYR A 163 -3.84 -12.43 6.04
CA TYR A 163 -3.72 -12.35 7.48
C TYR A 163 -5.07 -12.67 8.16
N ASP A 164 -5.09 -13.62 9.10
CA ASP A 164 -6.30 -14.14 9.75
C ASP A 164 -6.42 -13.70 11.23
N GLY A 165 -5.60 -12.74 11.63
CA GLY A 165 -5.46 -12.30 13.02
C GLY A 165 -6.00 -10.89 13.28
N THR A 166 -5.84 -10.46 14.53
CA THR A 166 -5.94 -9.04 14.90
C THR A 166 -4.53 -8.49 15.09
N ILE A 167 -4.22 -7.37 14.44
CA ILE A 167 -2.92 -6.73 14.62
C ILE A 167 -2.92 -6.07 16.00
N GLY A 168 -2.20 -6.69 16.94
CA GLY A 168 -2.21 -6.29 18.35
C GLY A 168 -1.09 -5.34 18.74
N SER A 169 -0.06 -5.21 17.90
CA SER A 169 1.16 -4.47 18.23
C SER A 169 1.78 -3.80 17.01
N VAL A 170 2.67 -2.82 17.28
CA VAL A 170 3.42 -2.17 16.21
C VAL A 170 4.50 -3.09 15.64
N GLU A 171 5.04 -4.01 16.44
CA GLU A 171 6.05 -5.00 16.05
C GLU A 171 5.48 -5.95 15.00
N GLU A 172 4.28 -6.46 15.26
CA GLU A 172 3.53 -7.25 14.30
C GLU A 172 3.23 -6.46 13.02
N ALA A 173 2.82 -5.19 13.17
CA ALA A 173 2.58 -4.32 12.02
C ALA A 173 3.86 -4.05 11.19
N LYS A 174 5.03 -3.96 11.83
CA LYS A 174 6.34 -3.85 11.16
C LYS A 174 6.71 -5.15 10.43
N THR A 175 6.48 -6.30 11.06
CA THR A 175 6.75 -7.61 10.44
C THR A 175 5.98 -7.81 9.14
N LEU A 176 4.77 -7.25 9.01
CA LEU A 176 4.05 -7.27 7.73
C LEU A 176 4.84 -6.57 6.61
N MET A 177 5.62 -5.53 6.90
CA MET A 177 6.34 -4.74 5.89
C MET A 177 7.77 -5.24 5.58
N ASP A 178 8.35 -6.09 6.43
CA ASP A 178 9.74 -6.58 6.31
C ASP A 178 9.91 -7.68 5.25
#